data_AF-A0A7C4TCX6-F1
#
_entry.id   AF-A0A7C4TCX6-F1
#
_cell.length_a   1.000
_cell.length_b   1.000
_cell.length_c   1.000
_cell.angle_alpha   90.00
_cell.angle_beta   90.00
_cell.angle_gamma   90.00
#
_symmetry.space_group_name_H-M   'P 1'
#
loop_
_entity.id
_entity.type
_entity.pdbx_description
1 polymer ?
#
loop_
_entity_poly.entity_id
_entity_poly.type
_entity_poly.pdbx_seq_one_letter_code
_entity_poly.pdbx_strand_id
1 'polypeptide(L)'
;MRIRTHLSCFVAAATVVATAAIGVPVAGAQEEGNQADSGTQDAVRTDPAFCKAITDITIFFTTLDGQPTKKQQRRINRLLDGVEQTAPAELTEPVTTAVEGTRAGDDDSPEVQEALNAINQFVADRCGYPVYDVTGREYEFTGVPASVDTGVNLFRFTNEGAELHEIAILRIKGDESIEELLELPEREANKKIQFMGGTFAEQNGTGIAYVDLKKPGRYAAICFIPVGTIDPEAEPPEGPPHAAEGMVTEFEVVADNS
;
A
#
# COMPACT_ATOMS: atom_id res chain seq x y z
N MET A 1 -13.16 19.43 -30.75
CA MET A 1 -13.67 19.62 -29.37
C MET A 1 -12.89 18.63 -28.52
N ARG A 2 -11.80 19.09 -27.86
CA ARG A 2 -10.89 18.22 -27.10
C ARG A 2 -11.49 18.03 -25.70
N ILE A 3 -11.94 16.82 -25.39
CA ILE A 3 -12.35 16.43 -24.04
C ILE A 3 -11.03 16.21 -23.29
N ARG A 4 -10.61 17.22 -22.51
CA ARG A 4 -9.56 17.05 -21.51
C ARG A 4 -10.17 16.16 -20.41
N THR A 5 -9.74 14.91 -20.33
CA THR A 5 -10.03 14.02 -19.20
C THR A 5 -9.42 14.65 -17.96
N HIS A 6 -10.28 15.01 -17.00
CA HIS A 6 -9.95 15.76 -15.79
C HIS A 6 -9.30 14.89 -14.70
N LEU A 7 -8.71 13.74 -15.04
CA LEU A 7 -8.29 12.71 -14.10
C LEU A 7 -6.93 12.98 -13.41
N SER A 8 -6.46 14.22 -13.39
CA SER A 8 -5.11 14.57 -12.92
C SER A 8 -4.99 14.67 -11.39
N CYS A 9 -6.10 14.63 -10.64
CA CYS A 9 -6.06 14.79 -9.18
C CYS A 9 -6.00 13.47 -8.40
N PHE A 10 -6.39 12.32 -8.96
CA PHE A 10 -6.22 11.02 -8.28
C PHE A 10 -4.74 10.62 -8.22
N VAL A 11 -3.98 10.91 -9.27
CA VAL A 11 -2.52 10.68 -9.34
C VAL A 11 -1.78 11.52 -8.29
N ALA A 12 -2.31 12.69 -7.89
CA ALA A 12 -1.63 13.58 -6.95
C ALA A 12 -1.56 13.06 -5.51
N ALA A 13 -2.40 12.08 -5.14
CA ALA A 13 -2.34 11.44 -3.82
C ALA A 13 -1.31 10.29 -3.76
N ALA A 14 -0.80 9.85 -4.93
CA ALA A 14 0.08 8.69 -5.08
C ALA A 14 1.48 9.04 -5.59
N THR A 15 1.93 10.31 -5.50
CA THR A 15 3.35 10.64 -5.67
C THR A 15 4.16 10.22 -4.44
N VAL A 16 4.43 8.91 -4.36
CA VAL A 16 5.68 8.35 -3.83
C VAL A 16 6.25 7.59 -5.03
N VAL A 17 7.42 7.97 -5.53
CA VAL A 17 7.94 7.55 -6.83
C VAL A 17 8.98 6.46 -6.59
N ALA A 18 8.61 5.18 -6.57
CA ALA A 18 9.59 4.12 -6.38
C ALA A 18 9.97 3.44 -7.69
N THR A 19 11.28 3.25 -7.92
CA THR A 19 11.81 2.34 -8.94
C THR A 19 12.65 1.18 -8.40
N ALA A 20 12.47 0.04 -9.08
CA ALA A 20 13.38 -1.08 -9.36
C ALA A 20 14.07 -1.83 -8.21
N ALA A 21 13.49 -2.97 -7.81
CA ALA A 21 14.24 -4.10 -7.26
C ALA A 21 14.52 -5.14 -8.35
N ILE A 22 15.78 -5.21 -8.82
CA ILE A 22 16.25 -6.25 -9.74
C ILE A 22 16.37 -7.57 -8.95
N GLY A 23 15.54 -8.55 -9.28
CA GLY A 23 15.61 -9.90 -8.73
C GLY A 23 16.91 -10.61 -9.13
N VAL A 24 17.65 -11.11 -8.13
CA VAL A 24 18.77 -12.04 -8.35
C VAL A 24 18.22 -13.48 -8.36
N PRO A 25 18.50 -14.30 -9.39
CA PRO A 25 18.09 -15.69 -9.40
C PRO A 25 19.03 -16.50 -8.49
N VAL A 26 18.49 -17.12 -7.43
CA VAL A 26 19.24 -18.11 -6.65
C VAL A 26 19.10 -19.47 -7.33
N ALA A 27 20.18 -19.90 -7.99
CA ALA A 27 20.32 -21.25 -8.52
C ALA A 27 20.44 -22.27 -7.36
N GLY A 28 19.70 -23.36 -7.48
CA GLY A 28 19.57 -24.39 -6.45
C GLY A 28 20.83 -25.22 -6.17
N ALA A 29 20.86 -25.77 -4.95
CA ALA A 29 21.62 -26.95 -4.60
C ALA A 29 20.76 -27.83 -3.68
N GLN A 30 20.77 -29.13 -3.95
CA GLN A 30 19.94 -30.18 -3.35
C GLN A 30 20.29 -30.50 -1.88
N GLU A 31 19.27 -31.04 -1.21
CA GLU A 31 19.20 -31.53 0.17
C GLU A 31 20.20 -32.65 0.52
N GLU A 32 20.61 -32.72 1.81
CA GLU A 32 20.61 -33.97 2.60
C GLU A 32 20.46 -33.66 4.11
N GLY A 33 19.51 -34.34 4.77
CA GLY A 33 19.76 -35.02 6.05
C GLY A 33 19.39 -34.34 7.39
N ASN A 34 18.14 -34.59 7.84
CA ASN A 34 17.73 -35.07 9.18
C ASN A 34 18.17 -34.30 10.44
N GLN A 35 17.22 -33.80 11.25
CA GLN A 35 16.76 -34.43 12.51
C GLN A 35 15.74 -33.51 13.21
N ALA A 36 14.62 -34.09 13.64
CA ALA A 36 13.59 -33.41 14.39
C ALA A 36 14.11 -32.89 15.75
N ASP A 37 14.01 -31.58 15.98
CA ASP A 37 14.04 -31.00 17.31
C ASP A 37 12.69 -30.35 17.59
N SER A 38 11.97 -30.96 18.53
CA SER A 38 10.74 -30.46 19.11
C SER A 38 11.08 -29.32 20.07
N GLY A 39 11.48 -28.19 19.52
CA GLY A 39 11.58 -26.91 20.22
C GLY A 39 10.28 -26.15 20.01
N THR A 40 9.55 -25.89 21.09
CA THR A 40 8.48 -24.89 21.15
C THR A 40 8.93 -23.65 20.41
N GLN A 41 8.29 -23.33 19.28
CA GLN A 41 8.45 -22.05 18.62
C GLN A 41 7.98 -21.01 19.64
N ASP A 42 8.91 -20.41 20.35
CA ASP A 42 8.66 -19.20 21.12
C ASP A 42 8.07 -18.21 20.12
N ALA A 43 6.75 -18.01 20.21
CA ALA A 43 6.06 -16.98 19.47
C ALA A 43 6.83 -15.68 19.75
N VAL A 44 7.58 -15.22 18.75
CA VAL A 44 8.37 -14.00 18.88
C VAL A 44 7.38 -12.91 19.26
N ARG A 45 7.53 -12.40 20.48
CA ARG A 45 6.62 -11.46 21.09
C ARG A 45 6.46 -10.27 20.15
N THR A 46 5.26 -10.10 19.59
CA THR A 46 4.83 -8.86 18.94
C THR A 46 5.24 -7.69 19.82
N ASP A 47 5.96 -6.72 19.27
CA ASP A 47 6.13 -5.43 19.94
C ASP A 47 4.96 -4.53 19.53
N PRO A 48 3.87 -4.48 20.32
CA PRO A 48 2.70 -3.70 19.96
C PRO A 48 3.01 -2.20 19.86
N ALA A 49 4.08 -1.70 20.49
CA ALA A 49 4.45 -0.30 20.42
C ALA A 49 5.03 0.02 19.03
N PHE A 50 5.95 -0.82 18.52
CA PHE A 50 6.52 -0.64 17.18
C PHE A 50 5.46 -0.79 16.09
N CYS A 51 4.66 -1.86 16.17
CA CYS A 51 3.57 -2.12 15.23
C CYS A 51 2.59 -0.95 15.12
N LYS A 52 2.24 -0.37 16.27
CA LYS A 52 1.40 0.82 16.33
C LYS A 52 2.12 2.05 15.77
N ALA A 53 3.40 2.26 16.09
CA ALA A 53 4.17 3.40 15.61
C ALA A 53 4.25 3.44 14.07
N ILE A 54 4.58 2.31 13.43
CA ILE A 54 4.57 2.17 11.97
C ILE A 54 3.18 2.44 11.40
N THR A 55 2.15 1.81 11.97
CA THR A 55 0.78 1.97 11.48
C THR A 55 0.30 3.42 11.59
N ASP A 56 0.59 4.09 12.72
CA ASP A 56 0.22 5.49 12.94
C ASP A 56 0.89 6.44 11.94
N ILE A 57 2.18 6.22 11.59
CA ILE A 57 2.88 7.06 10.62
C ILE A 57 2.39 6.79 9.19
N THR A 58 2.28 5.52 8.79
CA THR A 58 1.86 5.14 7.44
C THR A 58 0.44 5.64 7.16
N ILE A 59 -0.51 5.42 8.07
CA ILE A 59 -1.88 5.95 7.93
C ILE A 59 -1.89 7.47 7.97
N PHE A 60 -1.02 8.11 8.75
CA PHE A 60 -0.99 9.58 8.75
C PHE A 60 -0.57 10.14 7.39
N PHE A 61 0.39 9.50 6.72
CA PHE A 61 0.79 9.87 5.36
C PHE A 61 -0.37 9.80 4.37
N THR A 62 -1.26 8.80 4.45
CA THR A 62 -2.44 8.70 3.57
C THR A 62 -3.48 9.81 3.77
N THR A 63 -3.36 10.60 4.86
CA THR A 63 -4.23 11.76 5.12
C THR A 63 -3.65 13.08 4.63
N LEU A 64 -2.44 13.06 4.08
CA LEU A 64 -1.81 14.25 3.52
C LEU A 64 -2.33 14.51 2.11
N ASP A 65 -2.45 15.79 1.77
CA ASP A 65 -2.86 16.24 0.45
C ASP A 65 -1.81 17.27 0.00
N GLY A 66 -0.90 16.81 -0.86
CA GLY A 66 0.29 17.54 -1.27
C GLY A 66 1.29 17.80 -0.14
N GLN A 67 2.01 18.93 -0.24
CA GLN A 67 3.11 19.26 0.65
C GLN A 67 2.64 19.47 2.11
N PRO A 68 3.29 18.83 3.11
CA PRO A 68 2.89 18.95 4.50
C PRO A 68 2.94 20.39 5.02
N THR A 69 1.89 20.84 5.70
CA THR A 69 1.95 22.08 6.49
C THR A 69 2.99 21.94 7.62
N LYS A 70 3.48 23.06 8.16
CA LYS A 70 4.40 23.04 9.33
C LYS A 70 3.87 22.24 10.52
N LYS A 71 2.54 22.23 10.73
CA LYS A 71 1.90 21.44 11.80
C LYS A 71 1.94 19.95 11.48
N GLN A 72 1.65 19.57 10.23
CA GLN A 72 1.77 18.19 9.76
C GLN A 72 3.23 17.73 9.82
N GLN A 73 4.19 18.53 9.36
CA GLN A 73 5.62 18.18 9.44
C GLN A 73 6.08 17.92 10.89
N ARG A 74 5.68 18.76 11.84
CA ARG A 74 5.98 18.51 13.27
C ARG A 74 5.34 17.21 13.78
N ARG A 75 4.19 16.82 13.23
CA ARG A 75 3.55 15.54 13.57
C ARG A 75 4.29 14.37 12.92
N ILE A 76 4.71 14.47 11.65
CA ILE A 76 5.56 13.49 10.97
C ILE A 76 6.80 13.23 11.82
N ASN A 77 7.56 14.27 12.16
CA ASN A 77 8.79 14.12 12.94
C ASN A 77 8.54 13.39 14.28
N ARG A 78 7.49 13.75 15.02
CA ARG A 78 7.16 13.04 16.28
C ARG A 78 6.78 11.58 16.08
N LEU A 79 6.11 11.25 14.98
CA LEU A 79 5.74 9.88 14.68
C LEU A 79 6.98 9.07 14.29
N LEU A 80 7.88 9.64 13.47
CA LEU A 80 9.18 9.05 13.14
C LEU A 80 10.04 8.83 14.39
N ASP A 81 10.10 9.81 15.30
CA ASP A 81 10.80 9.63 16.58
C ASP A 81 10.23 8.45 17.38
N GLY A 82 8.91 8.22 17.30
CA GLY A 82 8.24 7.09 17.95
C GLY A 82 8.60 5.75 17.30
N VAL A 83 8.74 5.71 15.98
CA VAL A 83 9.22 4.54 15.24
C VAL A 83 10.65 4.20 15.65
N GLU A 84 11.57 5.17 15.64
CA GLU A 84 12.96 4.97 16.09
C GLU A 84 13.05 4.47 17.54
N GLN A 85 12.27 5.06 18.45
CA GLN A 85 12.30 4.71 19.88
C GLN A 85 11.74 3.32 20.19
N THR A 86 10.88 2.78 19.33
CA THR A 86 10.20 1.49 19.54
C THR A 86 10.78 0.40 18.65
N ALA A 87 11.75 0.70 17.79
CA ALA A 87 12.34 -0.25 16.86
C ALA A 87 12.90 -1.48 17.58
N PRO A 88 12.51 -2.71 17.18
CA PRO A 88 13.14 -3.91 17.68
C PRO A 88 14.61 -3.96 17.23
N ALA A 89 15.45 -4.66 17.99
CA ALA A 89 16.89 -4.72 17.73
C ALA A 89 17.23 -5.15 16.29
N GLU A 90 16.47 -6.09 15.72
CA GLU A 90 16.66 -6.58 14.35
C GLU A 90 16.29 -5.58 13.25
N LEU A 91 15.52 -4.53 13.57
CA LEU A 91 15.14 -3.47 12.63
C LEU A 91 15.83 -2.13 12.90
N THR A 92 16.80 -2.07 13.82
CA THR A 92 17.43 -0.78 14.18
C THR A 92 18.05 -0.08 12.97
N GLU A 93 18.82 -0.80 12.16
CA GLU A 93 19.43 -0.25 10.94
C GLU A 93 18.38 0.12 9.88
N PRO A 94 17.46 -0.79 9.44
CA PRO A 94 16.38 -0.44 8.54
C PRO A 94 15.55 0.77 8.99
N VAL A 95 15.17 0.84 10.26
CA VAL A 95 14.38 1.96 10.79
C VAL A 95 15.16 3.26 10.71
N THR A 96 16.45 3.25 11.04
CA THR A 96 17.30 4.44 10.96
C THR A 96 17.37 4.93 9.51
N THR A 97 17.68 4.03 8.57
CA THR A 97 17.77 4.35 7.14
C THR A 97 16.45 4.93 6.61
N ALA A 98 15.32 4.27 6.89
CA ALA A 98 14.00 4.73 6.44
C ALA A 98 13.65 6.11 7.02
N VAL A 99 13.87 6.31 8.33
CA VAL A 99 13.55 7.58 8.99
C VAL A 99 14.44 8.72 8.49
N GLU A 100 15.72 8.48 8.26
CA GLU A 100 16.64 9.47 7.69
C GLU A 100 16.25 9.83 6.26
N GLY A 101 15.92 8.82 5.43
CA GLY A 101 15.39 8.99 4.08
C GLY A 101 14.15 9.87 4.05
N THR A 102 13.14 9.54 4.86
CA THR A 102 11.90 10.33 4.97
C THR A 102 12.15 11.76 5.45
N ARG A 103 13.09 11.98 6.38
CA ARG A 103 13.46 13.33 6.83
C ARG A 103 14.19 14.12 5.75
N ALA A 104 14.94 13.45 4.88
CA ALA A 104 15.62 14.05 3.74
C ALA A 104 14.69 14.27 2.54
N GLY A 105 13.55 13.58 2.48
CA GLY A 105 12.68 13.52 1.30
C GLY A 105 13.27 12.67 0.18
N ASP A 106 14.01 11.62 0.55
CA ASP A 106 14.71 10.69 -0.34
C ASP A 106 14.16 9.26 -0.13
N ASP A 107 12.83 9.16 -0.03
CA ASP A 107 12.13 7.90 0.21
C ASP A 107 12.32 6.88 -0.93
N ASP A 108 12.76 7.36 -2.09
CA ASP A 108 12.80 6.60 -3.34
C ASP A 108 14.16 5.93 -3.59
N SER A 109 15.19 6.22 -2.77
CA SER A 109 16.51 5.59 -2.92
C SER A 109 16.44 4.07 -2.69
N PRO A 110 17.23 3.26 -3.42
CA PRO A 110 17.21 1.80 -3.28
C PRO A 110 17.45 1.34 -1.84
N GLU A 111 18.34 2.02 -1.11
CA GLU A 111 18.65 1.72 0.29
C GLU A 111 17.45 1.98 1.22
N VAL A 112 16.70 3.06 1.01
CA VAL A 112 15.49 3.36 1.78
C VAL A 112 14.38 2.36 1.43
N GLN A 113 14.26 1.96 0.18
CA GLN A 113 13.26 0.99 -0.26
C GLN A 113 13.53 -0.40 0.30
N GLU A 114 14.78 -0.85 0.33
CA GLU A 114 15.16 -2.10 1.00
C GLU A 114 14.82 -2.05 2.50
N ALA A 115 15.11 -0.92 3.16
CA ALA A 115 14.79 -0.71 4.56
C ALA A 115 13.28 -0.74 4.85
N LEU A 116 12.48 -0.05 4.02
CA LEU A 116 11.02 -0.05 4.12
C LEU A 116 10.44 -1.44 3.87
N ASN A 117 10.99 -2.21 2.92
CA ASN A 117 10.59 -3.59 2.68
C ASN A 117 10.83 -4.47 3.91
N ALA A 118 11.99 -4.37 4.56
CA ALA A 118 12.28 -5.11 5.79
C ALA A 118 11.29 -4.77 6.93
N ILE A 119 10.97 -3.49 7.11
CA ILE A 119 9.99 -3.02 8.10
C ILE A 119 8.58 -3.56 7.77
N ASN A 120 8.16 -3.44 6.51
CA ASN A 120 6.85 -3.88 6.05
C ASN A 120 6.67 -5.40 6.21
N GLN A 121 7.71 -6.17 5.89
CA GLN A 121 7.71 -7.62 6.08
C GLN A 121 7.60 -7.98 7.57
N PHE A 122 8.38 -7.33 8.43
CA PHE A 122 8.26 -7.55 9.88
C PHE A 122 6.84 -7.24 10.38
N VAL A 123 6.25 -6.13 9.93
CA VAL A 123 4.90 -5.76 10.35
C VAL A 123 3.87 -6.77 9.91
N ALA A 124 3.92 -7.21 8.64
CA ALA A 124 3.03 -8.24 8.13
C ALA A 124 3.16 -9.56 8.89
N ASP A 125 4.38 -9.96 9.26
CA ASP A 125 4.64 -11.27 9.87
C ASP A 125 4.45 -11.28 11.39
N ARG A 126 4.67 -10.14 12.07
CA ARG A 126 4.80 -10.10 13.54
C ARG A 126 3.79 -9.22 14.27
N CYS A 127 3.07 -8.33 13.57
CA CYS A 127 2.15 -7.40 14.23
C CYS A 127 0.73 -7.93 14.42
N GLY A 128 0.40 -9.10 13.87
CA GLY A 128 -0.91 -9.74 14.05
C GLY A 128 -2.06 -9.02 13.35
N TYR A 129 -1.77 -8.13 12.40
CA TYR A 129 -2.78 -7.55 11.52
C TYR A 129 -3.22 -8.59 10.47
N PRO A 130 -4.50 -8.62 10.07
CA PRO A 130 -4.92 -9.37 8.90
C PRO A 130 -4.16 -8.90 7.66
N VAL A 131 -3.65 -9.87 6.89
CA VAL A 131 -2.96 -9.63 5.62
C VAL A 131 -3.73 -10.33 4.51
N TYR A 132 -4.09 -9.58 3.46
CA TYR A 132 -4.74 -10.10 2.27
C TYR A 132 -3.77 -10.01 1.10
N ASP A 133 -3.44 -11.14 0.50
CA ASP A 133 -2.64 -11.20 -0.72
C ASP A 133 -3.52 -10.89 -1.93
N VAL A 134 -3.17 -9.84 -2.66
CA VAL A 134 -3.87 -9.37 -3.86
C VAL A 134 -2.90 -9.32 -5.01
N THR A 135 -3.26 -9.90 -6.15
CA THR A 135 -2.45 -9.85 -7.36
C THR A 135 -3.10 -8.95 -8.39
N GLY A 136 -2.33 -8.00 -8.92
CA GLY A 136 -2.67 -7.22 -10.10
C GLY A 136 -2.11 -7.85 -11.36
N ARG A 137 -2.92 -7.88 -12.41
CA ARG A 137 -2.50 -8.11 -13.81
C ARG A 137 -3.23 -7.09 -14.66
N GLU A 138 -2.93 -7.03 -15.96
CA GLU A 138 -3.55 -6.08 -16.88
C GLU A 138 -5.06 -5.99 -16.68
N TYR A 139 -5.45 -4.88 -16.05
CA TYR A 139 -6.82 -4.45 -15.81
C TYR A 139 -7.64 -5.34 -14.87
N GLU A 140 -7.01 -6.17 -14.04
CA GLU A 140 -7.70 -7.09 -13.12
C GLU A 140 -7.00 -7.18 -11.76
N PHE A 141 -7.82 -7.25 -10.70
CA PHE A 141 -7.39 -7.72 -9.38
C PHE A 141 -7.87 -9.15 -9.13
N THR A 142 -7.00 -9.96 -8.54
CA THR A 142 -7.36 -11.30 -8.02
C THR A 142 -6.93 -11.40 -6.55
N GLY A 143 -7.67 -12.17 -5.75
CA GLY A 143 -7.38 -12.34 -4.32
C GLY A 143 -7.99 -11.29 -3.39
N VAL A 144 -8.71 -10.29 -3.92
CA VAL A 144 -9.50 -9.36 -3.08
C VAL A 144 -10.60 -10.16 -2.37
N PRO A 145 -10.64 -10.18 -1.02
CA PRO A 145 -11.66 -10.93 -0.29
C PRO A 145 -13.04 -10.28 -0.45
N ALA A 146 -14.10 -11.09 -0.39
CA ALA A 146 -15.46 -10.57 -0.44
C ALA A 146 -15.82 -9.73 0.81
N SER A 147 -15.22 -10.05 1.96
CA SER A 147 -15.44 -9.37 3.23
C SER A 147 -14.15 -9.19 4.02
N VAL A 148 -14.00 -8.03 4.67
CA VAL A 148 -12.87 -7.65 5.53
C VAL A 148 -13.40 -7.11 6.85
N ASP A 149 -12.75 -7.43 7.97
CA ASP A 149 -13.16 -6.90 9.28
C ASP A 149 -12.73 -5.44 9.49
N THR A 150 -13.49 -4.70 10.28
CA THR A 150 -13.09 -3.35 10.72
C THR A 150 -11.76 -3.41 11.49
N GLY A 151 -10.91 -2.40 11.30
CA GLY A 151 -9.61 -2.30 11.97
C GLY A 151 -8.48 -2.02 11.00
N VAL A 152 -7.24 -2.18 11.47
CA VAL A 152 -6.04 -2.07 10.63
C VAL A 152 -5.88 -3.36 9.84
N ASN A 153 -5.92 -3.24 8.53
CA ASN A 153 -5.77 -4.35 7.59
C ASN A 153 -4.63 -4.02 6.62
N LEU A 154 -3.87 -5.05 6.24
CA LEU A 154 -2.79 -4.95 5.26
C LEU A 154 -3.22 -5.64 3.96
N PHE A 155 -3.05 -4.96 2.84
CA PHE A 155 -3.19 -5.56 1.52
C PHE A 155 -1.80 -5.69 0.91
N ARG A 156 -1.29 -6.93 0.83
CA ARG A 156 -0.02 -7.23 0.17
C ARG A 156 -0.31 -7.36 -1.32
N PHE A 157 0.17 -6.39 -2.09
CA PHE A 157 -0.14 -6.27 -3.50
C PHE A 157 1.06 -6.67 -4.34
N THR A 158 0.91 -7.71 -5.14
CA THR A 158 1.92 -8.16 -6.10
C THR A 158 1.45 -7.86 -7.51
N ASN A 159 2.31 -7.23 -8.31
CA ASN A 159 2.03 -6.98 -9.72
C ASN A 159 2.69 -8.05 -10.59
N GLU A 160 1.89 -8.85 -11.29
CA GLU A 160 2.34 -9.84 -12.27
C GLU A 160 2.11 -9.40 -13.73
N GLY A 161 1.60 -8.19 -13.93
CA GLY A 161 1.46 -7.54 -15.22
C GLY A 161 2.78 -6.98 -15.76
N ALA A 162 2.73 -6.55 -17.01
CA ALA A 162 3.75 -5.76 -17.69
C ALA A 162 3.63 -4.25 -17.39
N GLU A 163 2.43 -3.75 -17.12
CA GLU A 163 2.23 -2.35 -16.73
C GLU A 163 2.39 -2.14 -15.22
N LEU A 164 2.75 -0.93 -14.82
CA LEU A 164 2.69 -0.48 -13.44
C LEU A 164 1.25 -0.57 -12.95
N HIS A 165 1.03 -1.20 -11.80
CA HIS A 165 -0.29 -1.26 -11.20
C HIS A 165 -0.26 -0.70 -9.78
N GLU A 166 -1.41 -0.17 -9.36
CA GLU A 166 -1.67 0.20 -7.98
C GLU A 166 -2.88 -0.53 -7.44
N ILE A 167 -2.94 -0.63 -6.11
CA ILE A 167 -4.17 -0.88 -5.38
C ILE A 167 -4.48 0.34 -4.52
N ALA A 168 -5.49 1.10 -4.90
CA ALA A 168 -6.09 2.12 -4.05
C ALA A 168 -7.35 1.56 -3.40
N ILE A 169 -7.45 1.67 -2.08
CA ILE A 169 -8.64 1.27 -1.32
C ILE A 169 -9.51 2.49 -1.09
N LEU A 170 -10.74 2.42 -1.60
CA LEU A 170 -11.75 3.45 -1.45
C LEU A 170 -12.90 2.95 -0.58
N ARG A 171 -13.42 3.82 0.28
CA ARG A 171 -14.75 3.65 0.85
C ARG A 171 -15.79 4.26 -0.07
N ILE A 172 -16.86 3.52 -0.35
CA ILE A 172 -18.04 4.00 -1.03
C ILE A 172 -19.05 4.53 0.00
N LYS A 173 -19.51 5.78 -0.17
CA LYS A 173 -20.46 6.48 0.71
C LYS A 173 -21.86 6.59 0.12
N GLY A 174 -22.02 6.25 -1.16
CA GLY A 174 -23.28 6.26 -1.89
C GLY A 174 -23.82 4.84 -2.12
N ASP A 175 -24.94 4.78 -2.83
CA ASP A 175 -25.58 3.52 -3.21
C ASP A 175 -25.12 3.04 -4.60
N GLU A 176 -24.44 3.91 -5.36
CA GLU A 176 -23.87 3.59 -6.67
C GLU A 176 -22.79 2.51 -6.59
N SER A 177 -22.68 1.70 -7.63
CA SER A 177 -21.53 0.84 -7.92
C SER A 177 -20.27 1.66 -8.20
N ILE A 178 -19.09 1.06 -8.01
CA ILE A 178 -17.81 1.71 -8.32
C ILE A 178 -17.73 2.06 -9.81
N GLU A 179 -18.30 1.24 -10.69
CA GLU A 179 -18.37 1.50 -12.13
C GLU A 179 -19.24 2.73 -12.43
N GLU A 180 -20.43 2.83 -11.82
CA GLU A 180 -21.29 4.02 -11.96
C GLU A 180 -20.57 5.28 -11.43
N LEU A 181 -19.80 5.16 -10.34
CA LEU A 181 -19.02 6.27 -9.81
C LEU A 181 -17.92 6.74 -10.76
N LEU A 182 -17.32 5.84 -11.56
CA LEU A 182 -16.30 6.17 -12.54
C LEU A 182 -16.85 6.91 -13.76
N GLU A 183 -18.14 6.75 -14.06
CA GLU A 183 -18.81 7.50 -15.12
C GLU A 183 -19.17 8.94 -14.70
N LEU A 184 -19.16 9.24 -13.40
CA LEU A 184 -19.47 10.57 -12.88
C LEU A 184 -18.34 11.57 -13.16
N PRO A 185 -18.67 12.88 -13.26
CA PRO A 185 -17.66 13.91 -13.17
C PRO A 185 -16.85 13.77 -11.87
N GLU A 186 -15.53 13.88 -11.94
CA GLU A 186 -14.60 13.66 -10.82
C GLU A 186 -15.04 14.36 -9.51
N ARG A 187 -15.46 15.62 -9.60
CA ARG A 187 -15.93 16.38 -8.43
C ARG A 187 -17.17 15.80 -7.75
N GLU A 188 -18.00 15.08 -8.50
CA GLU A 188 -19.18 14.39 -7.98
C GLU A 188 -18.80 13.03 -7.40
N ALA A 189 -17.97 12.27 -8.12
CA ALA A 189 -17.39 11.01 -7.63
C ALA A 189 -16.68 11.21 -6.28
N ASN A 190 -15.81 12.23 -6.17
CA ASN A 190 -15.03 12.53 -4.96
C ASN A 190 -15.87 12.82 -3.71
N LYS A 191 -17.14 13.24 -3.87
CA LYS A 191 -18.06 13.42 -2.73
C LYS A 191 -18.61 12.09 -2.22
N LYS A 192 -18.63 11.07 -3.08
CA LYS A 192 -19.21 9.75 -2.85
C LYS A 192 -18.17 8.71 -2.46
N ILE A 193 -16.88 9.00 -2.60
CA ILE A 193 -15.80 8.11 -2.15
C ILE A 193 -14.93 8.75 -1.07
N GLN A 194 -14.10 7.93 -0.44
CA GLN A 194 -13.02 8.36 0.43
C GLN A 194 -11.83 7.44 0.21
N PHE A 195 -10.68 8.00 -0.13
CA PHE A 195 -9.43 7.26 -0.14
C PHE A 195 -9.05 6.83 1.29
N MET A 196 -8.71 5.55 1.44
CA MET A 196 -8.41 4.93 2.72
C MET A 196 -6.92 4.58 2.85
N GLY A 197 -6.24 4.38 1.73
CA GLY A 197 -4.84 3.99 1.62
C GLY A 197 -4.61 3.22 0.33
N GLY A 198 -3.35 3.01 -0.03
CA GLY A 198 -2.99 2.29 -1.23
C GLY A 198 -1.49 2.06 -1.32
N THR A 199 -1.10 1.28 -2.31
CA THR A 199 0.30 1.05 -2.69
C THR A 199 0.36 0.76 -4.18
N PHE A 200 1.54 0.81 -4.77
CA PHE A 200 1.79 0.43 -6.14
C PHE A 200 2.90 -0.61 -6.21
N ALA A 201 2.96 -1.31 -7.33
CA ALA A 201 4.01 -2.27 -7.60
C ALA A 201 4.34 -2.20 -9.10
N GLU A 202 5.63 -2.06 -9.40
CA GLU A 202 6.17 -2.28 -10.74
C GLU A 202 6.01 -3.74 -11.15
N GLN A 203 6.32 -4.05 -12.41
CA GLN A 203 6.32 -5.43 -12.90
C GLN A 203 7.15 -6.35 -11.98
N ASN A 204 6.53 -7.44 -11.51
CA ASN A 204 7.06 -8.40 -10.54
C ASN A 204 7.39 -7.82 -9.14
N GLY A 205 7.01 -6.57 -8.89
CA GLY A 205 7.16 -5.91 -7.59
C GLY A 205 6.07 -6.31 -6.60
N THR A 206 6.30 -5.98 -5.33
CA THR A 206 5.29 -6.14 -4.27
C THR A 206 5.31 -4.93 -3.34
N GLY A 207 4.12 -4.42 -3.01
CA GLY A 207 3.92 -3.36 -2.02
C GLY A 207 2.94 -3.81 -0.94
N ILE A 208 2.86 -3.06 0.17
CA ILE A 208 1.87 -3.28 1.23
C ILE A 208 1.08 -1.99 1.49
N ALA A 209 -0.23 -2.03 1.26
CA ALA A 209 -1.13 -0.95 1.63
C ALA A 209 -1.65 -1.15 3.06
N TYR A 210 -1.47 -0.13 3.90
CA TYR A 210 -1.99 -0.09 5.28
C TYR A 210 -3.30 0.67 5.31
N VAL A 211 -4.37 0.02 5.78
CA VAL A 211 -5.70 0.63 5.75
C VAL A 211 -6.42 0.47 7.08
N ASP A 212 -6.85 1.58 7.68
CA ASP A 212 -7.65 1.62 8.91
C ASP A 212 -9.14 1.74 8.57
N LEU A 213 -9.79 0.58 8.51
CA LEU A 213 -11.18 0.38 8.12
C LEU A 213 -12.12 0.57 9.32
N LYS A 214 -12.42 1.82 9.65
CA LYS A 214 -13.16 2.15 10.90
C LYS A 214 -14.65 1.86 10.90
N LYS A 215 -15.27 1.68 9.73
CA LYS A 215 -16.73 1.61 9.63
C LYS A 215 -17.12 0.49 8.68
N PRO A 216 -18.12 -0.33 9.06
CA PRO A 216 -18.73 -1.25 8.11
C PRO A 216 -19.33 -0.53 6.89
N GLY A 217 -19.43 -1.23 5.76
CA GLY A 217 -20.03 -0.74 4.52
C GLY A 217 -19.31 -1.24 3.27
N ARG A 218 -19.56 -0.59 2.13
CA ARG A 218 -18.98 -0.93 0.83
C ARG A 218 -17.67 -0.21 0.58
N TYR A 219 -16.72 -0.96 0.02
CA TYR A 219 -15.37 -0.51 -0.31
C TYR A 219 -14.99 -1.06 -1.69
N ALA A 220 -13.96 -0.48 -2.30
CA ALA A 220 -13.42 -0.96 -3.56
C ALA A 220 -11.89 -0.89 -3.58
N ALA A 221 -11.27 -1.89 -4.21
CA ALA A 221 -9.94 -1.81 -4.76
C ALA A 221 -10.04 -1.26 -6.19
N ILE A 222 -9.16 -0.32 -6.54
CA ILE A 222 -9.16 0.35 -7.85
C ILE A 222 -7.74 0.74 -8.26
N CYS A 223 -7.45 0.70 -9.57
CA CYS A 223 -6.20 1.20 -10.14
C CYS A 223 -6.47 2.41 -11.05
N PHE A 224 -5.93 3.57 -10.72
CA PHE A 224 -6.04 4.78 -11.54
C PHE A 224 -4.86 5.02 -12.48
N ILE A 225 -3.85 4.14 -12.47
CA ILE A 225 -2.68 4.24 -13.33
C ILE A 225 -3.13 4.26 -14.81
N PRO A 226 -2.63 5.19 -15.64
CA PRO A 226 -2.97 5.23 -17.06
C PRO A 226 -2.46 4.00 -17.82
N VAL A 227 -3.26 3.52 -18.78
CA VAL A 227 -2.86 2.49 -19.74
C VAL A 227 -1.56 2.85 -20.44
N GLY A 228 -0.62 1.91 -20.46
CA GLY A 228 0.72 2.02 -21.04
C GLY A 228 1.80 2.49 -20.07
N THR A 229 1.49 2.70 -18.79
CA THR A 229 2.48 3.12 -17.79
C THR A 229 3.33 1.91 -17.42
N ILE A 230 4.63 1.95 -17.73
CA ILE A 230 5.57 0.84 -17.42
C ILE A 230 6.63 1.32 -16.42
N ASP A 231 7.13 2.54 -16.63
CA ASP A 231 8.16 3.18 -15.80
C ASP A 231 7.52 4.33 -15.02
N PRO A 232 7.52 4.29 -13.67
CA PRO A 232 6.93 5.35 -12.85
C PRO A 232 7.72 6.67 -12.89
N GLU A 233 8.97 6.68 -13.34
CA GLU A 233 9.78 7.90 -13.52
C GLU A 233 9.56 8.56 -14.89
N ALA A 234 8.98 7.83 -15.84
CA ALA A 234 8.66 8.36 -17.15
C ALA A 234 7.42 9.25 -17.12
N GLU A 235 7.31 10.14 -18.12
CA GLU A 235 6.09 10.90 -18.33
C GLU A 235 4.90 9.94 -18.55
N PRO A 236 3.82 10.04 -17.75
CA PRO A 236 2.69 9.14 -17.88
C PRO A 236 2.05 9.23 -19.27
N PRO A 237 1.67 8.10 -19.87
CA PRO A 237 0.97 8.09 -21.15
C PRO A 237 -0.40 8.77 -21.03
N GLU A 238 -0.91 9.29 -22.15
CA GLU A 238 -2.24 9.93 -22.21
C GLU A 238 -3.42 8.92 -22.25
N GLY A 239 -3.19 7.66 -21.85
CA GLY A 239 -4.19 6.59 -21.83
C GLY A 239 -5.30 6.82 -20.79
N PRO A 240 -6.46 6.15 -20.93
CA PRO A 240 -7.44 6.09 -19.84
C PRO A 240 -6.83 5.38 -18.61
N PRO A 241 -7.38 5.58 -17.41
CA PRO A 241 -6.95 4.82 -16.23
C PRO A 241 -7.30 3.33 -16.40
N HIS A 242 -6.53 2.43 -15.79
CA HIS A 242 -6.84 0.99 -15.77
C HIS A 242 -8.24 0.69 -15.23
N ALA A 243 -8.75 1.48 -14.29
CA ALA A 243 -10.13 1.39 -13.82
C ALA A 243 -11.18 1.49 -14.94
N ALA A 244 -10.92 2.31 -15.97
CA ALA A 244 -11.82 2.44 -17.12
C ALA A 244 -11.78 1.21 -18.04
N GLU A 245 -10.71 0.41 -17.96
CA GLU A 245 -10.60 -0.90 -18.62
C GLU A 245 -11.16 -2.04 -17.74
N GLY A 246 -11.66 -1.73 -16.55
CA GLY A 246 -12.29 -2.69 -15.64
C GLY A 246 -11.47 -3.06 -14.40
N MET A 247 -10.34 -2.38 -14.13
CA MET A 247 -9.49 -2.66 -12.96
C MET A 247 -10.09 -2.13 -11.65
N VAL A 248 -11.21 -2.73 -11.26
CA VAL A 248 -11.97 -2.43 -10.06
C VAL A 248 -12.47 -3.73 -9.43
N THR A 249 -12.58 -3.74 -8.11
CA THR A 249 -13.22 -4.85 -7.38
C THR A 249 -13.84 -4.32 -6.09
N GLU A 250 -15.14 -4.49 -5.91
CA GLU A 250 -15.83 -4.16 -4.67
C GLU A 250 -15.71 -5.26 -3.61
N PHE A 251 -15.68 -4.86 -2.34
CA PHE A 251 -15.76 -5.74 -1.19
C PHE A 251 -16.51 -5.09 -0.04
N GLU A 252 -16.96 -5.89 0.93
CA GLU A 252 -17.62 -5.39 2.13
C GLU A 252 -16.66 -5.30 3.31
N VAL A 253 -16.82 -4.26 4.12
CA VAL A 253 -16.25 -4.20 5.46
C VAL A 253 -17.34 -4.51 6.46
N VAL A 254 -17.08 -5.48 7.32
CA VAL A 254 -18.00 -5.93 8.38
C VAL A 254 -17.42 -5.63 9.75
N ALA A 255 -18.27 -5.58 10.78
CA ALA A 255 -17.78 -5.38 12.14
C ALA A 255 -16.91 -6.57 12.56
N ASP A 256 -15.74 -6.27 13.14
CA ASP A 256 -14.90 -7.28 13.78
C ASP A 256 -15.71 -7.95 14.91
N ASN A 257 -15.82 -9.27 14.86
CA ASN A 257 -16.55 -10.07 15.84
C ASN A 257 -15.61 -10.82 16.80
N SER A 258 -14.32 -10.47 16.80
CA SER A 258 -13.26 -11.12 17.59
C SER A 258 -13.19 -10.66 19.04
#